data_AF-A0A382UJN8-F1
#
_entry.id   AF-A0A382UJN8-F1
#
_cell.length_a   1.000
_cell.length_b   1.000
_cell.length_c   1.000
_cell.angle_alpha   90.00
_cell.angle_beta   90.00
_cell.angle_gamma   90.00
#
_symmetry.space_group_name_H-M   'P 1'
#
loop_
_entity.id
_entity.type
_entity.pdbx_description
1 polymer ?
#
loop_
_entity_poly.entity_id
_entity_poly.type
_entity_poly.pdbx_seq_one_letter_code
_entity_poly.pdbx_strand_id
1 'polypeptide(L)'
;VGQMGYTIDSVMRKIIEMIKKIMKKDAVRTQELKYQREYDGEVKNYFVNIFEDWADYYVAYTYDKHGANCGVKRFNKGNIQEMKPAKRNFALVTA
;
A
#
# COMPACT_ATOMS: atom_id res chain seq x y z
N VAL A 1 -19.84 -21.36 19.41
CA VAL A 1 -20.27 -19.94 19.34
C VAL A 1 -19.04 -19.08 19.61
N GLY A 2 -18.56 -18.28 18.65
CA GLY A 2 -17.39 -17.43 18.89
C GLY A 2 -16.69 -16.92 17.63
N GLN A 3 -17.25 -15.86 17.04
CA GLN A 3 -16.61 -14.79 16.25
C GLN A 3 -15.31 -15.12 15.49
N MET A 4 -15.42 -15.50 14.22
CA MET A 4 -14.37 -15.29 13.20
C MET A 4 -14.94 -14.56 11.97
N GLY A 5 -15.83 -13.60 12.23
CA GLY A 5 -16.36 -12.68 11.25
C GLY A 5 -15.80 -11.29 11.46
N TYR A 6 -14.47 -11.12 11.47
CA TYR A 6 -13.92 -9.82 11.08
C TYR A 6 -14.18 -9.68 9.59
N THR A 7 -15.42 -9.30 9.26
CA THR A 7 -15.83 -9.05 7.87
C THR A 7 -14.85 -8.04 7.30
N ILE A 8 -14.41 -8.31 6.07
CA ILE A 8 -13.48 -7.50 5.28
C ILE A 8 -13.82 -5.99 5.36
N ASP A 9 -15.11 -5.65 5.55
CA ASP A 9 -15.62 -4.31 5.84
C ASP A 9 -15.00 -3.60 7.06
N SER A 10 -14.74 -4.31 8.15
CA SER A 10 -14.14 -3.73 9.36
C SER A 10 -12.68 -3.32 9.11
N VAL A 11 -11.94 -4.18 8.42
CA VAL A 11 -10.56 -3.91 7.99
C VAL A 11 -10.53 -2.72 7.01
N MET A 12 -11.40 -2.72 6.00
CA MET A 12 -11.46 -1.63 5.02
C MET A 12 -11.87 -0.29 5.64
N ARG A 13 -12.83 -0.28 6.57
CA ARG A 13 -13.17 0.94 7.35
C ARG A 13 -11.99 1.45 8.15
N LYS A 14 -11.26 0.56 8.84
CA LYS A 14 -10.09 0.93 9.63
C LYS A 14 -8.98 1.51 8.76
N ILE A 15 -8.76 0.92 7.58
CA ILE A 15 -7.83 1.42 6.55
C ILE A 15 -8.24 2.84 6.11
N ILE A 16 -9.52 3.07 5.77
CA ILE A 16 -10.02 4.39 5.34
C ILE A 16 -9.83 5.46 6.43
N GLU A 17 -10.16 5.15 7.69
CA GLU A 17 -10.00 6.10 8.80
C GLU A 17 -8.52 6.40 9.10
N MET A 18 -7.64 5.42 8.95
CA MET A 18 -6.20 5.63 9.07
C MET A 18 -5.63 6.47 7.92
N ILE A 19 -6.03 6.19 6.68
CA ILE A 19 -5.70 6.98 5.49
C ILE A 19 -6.00 8.45 5.75
N LYS A 20 -7.23 8.78 6.19
CA LYS A 20 -7.63 10.17 6.51
C LYS A 20 -6.72 10.86 7.53
N LYS A 21 -6.19 10.10 8.50
CA LYS A 21 -5.24 10.62 9.51
C LYS A 21 -3.83 10.82 8.93
N ILE A 22 -3.40 9.92 8.06
CA ILE A 22 -2.05 9.92 7.47
C ILE A 22 -1.94 10.95 6.34
N MET A 23 -3.03 11.29 5.64
CA MET A 23 -3.01 12.38 4.65
C MET A 23 -2.60 13.73 5.24
N LYS A 24 -2.63 13.89 6.57
CA LYS A 24 -2.23 15.12 7.28
C LYS A 24 -0.75 15.13 7.70
N LYS A 25 0.04 14.11 7.37
CA LYS A 25 1.46 13.99 7.76
C LYS A 25 2.37 14.09 6.55
N ASP A 26 3.61 14.53 6.80
CA ASP A 26 4.68 14.61 5.81
C ASP A 26 4.89 13.31 5.04
N ALA A 27 5.37 13.44 3.81
CA ALA A 27 5.53 12.32 2.89
C ALA A 27 6.39 11.20 3.50
N VAL A 28 5.79 10.02 3.64
CA VAL A 28 6.54 8.79 3.89
C VAL A 28 7.50 8.57 2.71
N ARG A 29 8.73 8.14 2.98
CA ARG A 29 9.74 7.85 1.95
C ARG A 29 9.20 6.81 0.97
N THR A 30 9.29 7.10 -0.33
CA THR A 30 8.79 6.21 -1.37
C THR A 30 9.73 5.04 -1.60
N GLN A 31 9.15 3.86 -1.77
CA GLN A 31 9.84 2.61 -2.09
C GLN A 31 9.41 2.14 -3.49
N GLU A 32 10.34 1.55 -4.23
CA GLU A 32 10.07 0.79 -5.45
C GLU A 32 9.88 -0.68 -5.09
N LEU A 33 8.73 -1.24 -5.47
CA LEU A 33 8.32 -2.60 -5.15
C LEU A 33 8.11 -3.40 -6.44
N LYS A 34 8.90 -4.45 -6.64
CA LYS A 34 8.66 -5.45 -7.69
C LYS A 34 7.77 -6.54 -7.13
N TYR A 35 6.52 -6.59 -7.61
CA TYR A 35 5.46 -7.42 -7.03
C TYR A 35 4.86 -8.37 -8.05
N GLN A 36 4.75 -9.65 -7.69
CA GLN A 36 4.04 -10.66 -8.45
C GLN A 36 2.56 -10.67 -8.08
N ARG A 37 1.67 -10.33 -9.02
CA ARG A 37 0.23 -10.24 -8.74
C ARG A 37 -0.36 -11.61 -8.40
N GLU A 38 -1.28 -11.62 -7.43
CA GLU A 38 -1.89 -12.86 -6.93
C GLU A 38 -2.78 -13.56 -7.96
N TYR A 39 -3.47 -12.81 -8.82
CA TYR A 39 -4.51 -13.38 -9.69
C TYR A 39 -3.97 -13.97 -10.99
N ASP A 40 -2.90 -13.42 -11.56
CA ASP A 40 -2.34 -13.85 -12.84
C ASP A 40 -0.82 -14.05 -12.85
N GLY A 41 -0.16 -13.82 -11.71
CA GLY A 41 1.29 -13.96 -11.61
C GLY A 41 2.09 -12.91 -12.36
N GLU A 42 1.46 -11.87 -12.96
CA GLU A 42 2.21 -10.84 -13.67
C GLU A 42 3.09 -10.06 -12.69
N VAL A 43 4.34 -9.82 -13.08
CA VAL A 43 5.27 -9.02 -12.28
C VAL A 43 5.18 -7.56 -12.69
N LYS A 44 4.83 -6.69 -11.74
CA LYS A 44 4.77 -5.23 -11.93
C LYS A 44 5.62 -4.50 -10.90
N ASN A 45 6.16 -3.36 -11.33
CA ASN A 45 6.80 -2.41 -10.42
C ASN A 45 5.76 -1.40 -9.91
N TYR A 46 5.78 -1.14 -8.60
CA TYR A 46 4.94 -0.14 -7.95
C TYR A 46 5.84 0.86 -7.22
N PHE A 47 5.49 2.14 -7.31
CA PHE A 47 5.98 3.14 -6.38
C PHE A 47 5.02 3.20 -5.21
N VAL A 48 5.51 2.95 -4.01
CA VAL A 48 4.67 2.79 -2.83
C VAL A 48 5.16 3.63 -1.66
N ASN A 49 4.21 4.20 -0.93
CA ASN A 49 4.44 4.69 0.42
C ASN A 49 3.74 3.73 1.38
N ILE A 50 4.51 2.89 2.07
CA ILE A 50 3.97 1.96 3.07
C ILE A 50 3.54 2.76 4.28
N PHE A 51 2.27 2.66 4.64
CA PHE A 51 1.72 3.35 5.79
C PHE A 51 1.25 2.40 6.89
N GLU A 52 1.13 1.11 6.57
CA GLU A 52 0.84 0.06 7.53
C GLU A 52 1.58 -1.23 7.19
N ASP A 53 2.13 -1.86 8.22
CA ASP A 53 2.89 -3.10 8.16
C ASP A 53 2.24 -4.11 9.11
N TRP A 54 1.53 -5.08 8.54
CA TRP A 54 0.96 -6.22 9.26
C TRP A 54 1.84 -7.45 9.02
N ALA A 55 1.67 -8.50 9.83
CA ALA A 55 2.55 -9.68 9.80
C ALA A 55 2.80 -10.20 8.38
N ASP A 56 1.74 -10.37 7.58
CA ASP A 56 1.79 -11.02 6.27
C ASP A 56 1.68 -10.05 5.07
N TYR A 57 1.39 -8.76 5.29
CA TYR A 57 1.17 -7.82 4.19
C TYR A 57 1.48 -6.38 4.58
N TYR A 58 1.80 -5.59 3.57
CA TYR A 58 1.83 -4.13 3.65
C TYR A 58 0.52 -3.55 3.13
N VAL A 59 0.07 -2.45 3.73
CA VAL A 59 -0.91 -1.54 3.12
C VAL A 59 -0.19 -0.26 2.73
N ALA A 60 -0.30 0.11 1.46
CA ALA A 60 0.46 1.22 0.90
C ALA A 60 -0.36 2.05 -0.10
N TYR A 61 -0.02 3.33 -0.20
CA TYR A 61 -0.45 4.16 -1.33
C TYR A 61 0.39 3.80 -2.54
N THR A 62 -0.24 3.65 -3.69
CA THR A 62 0.42 3.41 -4.96
C THR A 62 0.47 4.69 -5.78
N TYR A 63 1.58 4.90 -6.47
CA TYR A 63 1.76 6.00 -7.40
C TYR A 63 2.15 5.46 -8.77
N ASP A 64 1.74 6.17 -9.83
CA ASP A 64 2.30 5.95 -11.15
C ASP A 64 3.72 6.54 -11.24
N LYS A 65 4.38 6.37 -12.39
CA LYS A 65 5.72 6.90 -12.65
C LYS A 65 5.80 8.43 -12.64
N HIS A 66 4.67 9.12 -12.78
CA HIS A 66 4.57 10.58 -12.79
C HIS A 66 4.30 11.16 -11.39
N GLY A 67 3.95 10.30 -10.42
CA GLY A 67 3.59 10.67 -9.05
C GLY A 67 2.10 10.89 -8.85
N ALA A 68 1.25 10.51 -9.81
CA ALA A 68 -0.19 10.53 -9.62
C ALA A 68 -0.61 9.38 -8.69
N ASN A 69 -1.39 9.71 -7.65
CA ASN A 69 -1.94 8.74 -6.71
C ASN A 69 -2.89 7.78 -7.44
N CYS A 70 -2.57 6.50 -7.41
CA CYS A 70 -3.34 5.41 -8.04
C CYS A 70 -4.27 4.69 -7.04
N GLY A 71 -4.27 5.11 -5.77
CA GLY A 71 -5.10 4.57 -4.71
C GLY A 71 -4.32 3.81 -3.64
N VAL A 72 -5.05 3.01 -2.86
CA VAL A 72 -4.52 2.20 -1.76
C VAL A 72 -4.53 0.74 -2.19
N LYS A 73 -3.45 0.02 -1.90
CA LYS A 73 -3.31 -1.40 -2.22
C LYS A 73 -2.70 -2.16 -1.06
N ARG A 74 -3.18 -3.40 -0.87
CA ARG A 74 -2.58 -4.42 -0.02
C ARG A 74 -1.56 -5.24 -0.83
N PHE A 75 -0.39 -5.47 -0.27
CA PHE A 75 0.68 -6.27 -0.86
C PHE A 75 1.03 -7.43 0.06
N ASN A 76 0.80 -8.66 -0.37
CA ASN A 76 1.26 -9.84 0.35
C ASN A 76 2.80 -9.88 0.34
N LYS A 77 3.42 -9.98 1.52
CA LYS A 77 4.89 -9.98 1.63
C LYS A 77 5.53 -11.15 0.89
N GLY A 78 4.86 -12.30 0.83
CA GLY A 78 5.34 -13.48 0.08
C GLY A 78 5.42 -13.28 -1.43
N ASN A 79 4.76 -12.25 -1.97
CA ASN A 79 4.71 -11.95 -3.40
C ASN A 79 5.66 -10.82 -3.81
N ILE A 80 6.43 -10.28 -2.85
CA ILE A 80 7.41 -9.21 -3.08
C ILE A 80 8.72 -9.85 -3.55
N GLN A 81 9.13 -9.52 -4.76
CA GLN A 81 10.36 -10.02 -5.37
C GLN A 81 11.56 -9.13 -5.00
N GLU A 82 11.33 -7.83 -4.91
CA GLU A 82 12.36 -6.84 -4.57
C GLU A 82 11.67 -5.61 -3.97
N MET A 83 12.34 -4.99 -2.99
CA MET A 83 11.92 -3.72 -2.41
C MET A 83 13.15 -2.84 -2.14
N LYS A 84 13.15 -1.62 -2.68
CA LYS A 84 14.25 -0.67 -2.50
C LYS A 84 13.76 0.77 -2.36
N PRO A 85 14.58 1.68 -1.82
CA PRO A 85 14.31 3.11 -1.89
C PRO A 85 14.08 3.58 -3.32
N ALA A 86 12.97 4.30 -3.54
CA ALA A 86 12.73 4.98 -4.79
C ALA A 86 13.71 6.14 -4.94
N LYS A 87 14.10 6.44 -6.18
CA LYS A 87 14.94 7.63 -6.48
C LYS A 87 14.20 8.94 -6.24
N ARG A 88 12.87 8.92 -6.36
CA ARG A 88 11.98 10.07 -6.20
C ARG A 88 11.01 9.79 -5.06
N ASN A 89 10.81 10.78 -4.19
CA ASN A 89 9.74 10.76 -3.21
C ASN A 89 8.47 11.36 -3.81
N PHE A 90 7.36 10.65 -3.64
CA PHE A 90 6.04 11.15 -3.99
C PHE A 90 5.30 11.57 -2.72
N ALA A 91 4.88 12.82 -2.71
CA ALA A 91 3.96 13.31 -1.69
C ALA A 91 2.55 12.83 -2.03
N LEU A 92 1.76 12.56 -0.99
CA LEU A 92 0.34 12.35 -1.17
C LEU A 92 -0.28 13.66 -1.64
N VAL A 93 -0.71 13.73 -2.90
CA VAL A 93 -1.45 14.89 -3.41
C VAL A 93 -2.89 14.77 -2.92
N THR A 94 -3.25 15.59 -1.93
CA THR A 94 -4.64 15.80 -1.55
C THR A 94 -5.24 16.79 -2.54
N ALA A 95 -6.25 16.37 -3.30
CA ALA A 95 -7.12 17.29 -4.03
C ALA A 95 -8.04 18.03 -3.05
#